data_AF-A0AAD2JMC1-F1
#
_entry.id   AF-A0AAD2JMC1-F1
#
_cell.length_a   1.000
_cell.length_b   1.000
_cell.length_c   1.000
_cell.angle_alpha   90.00
_cell.angle_beta   90.00
_cell.angle_gamma   90.00
#
_symmetry.space_group_name_H-M   'P 1'
#
loop_
_entity.id
_entity.type
_entity.pdbx_description
1 polymer ?
#
loop_
_entity_poly.entity_id
_entity_poly.type
_entity_poly.pdbx_seq_one_letter_code
_entity_poly.pdbx_strand_id
1 'polypeptide(L)'
;MPDPKTGKKRKASDSGDSSGKKSKDTGVSTSIEGFSPLSLDDIRAKMQGLAAKVPEIPDDTFGLTKGELHEALIKEWAATLQAILEEFNLLVCCVATACYRWGTDRSGASDQNVSLLSGELGASQDQIASTVTPRLTNILAPVVDLVIDKVVTTKNEKGEEVKENKFTRKLVDPDFVVLCHRILARNAHMLRQVVLSNFQKILKSLNDYLKAQKNDTQHSRGFTY
;
A
#
# COMPACT_ATOMS: atom_id res chain seq x y z
N MET A 1 -43.37 -23.24 45.06
CA MET A 1 -44.60 -23.93 44.61
C MET A 1 -45.78 -23.41 45.42
N PRO A 2 -46.98 -23.16 44.86
CA PRO A 2 -47.41 -23.22 43.45
C PRO A 2 -48.11 -21.92 42.90
N ASP A 3 -48.25 -21.91 41.56
CA ASP A 3 -48.92 -21.04 40.56
C ASP A 3 -50.45 -20.76 40.77
N PRO A 4 -51.25 -20.01 39.92
CA PRO A 4 -51.07 -19.66 38.46
C PRO A 4 -51.62 -18.32 37.85
N LYS A 5 -51.03 -17.95 36.69
CA LYS A 5 -51.56 -17.48 35.36
C LYS A 5 -52.75 -16.50 35.20
N THR A 6 -52.52 -15.45 34.40
CA THR A 6 -53.31 -14.98 33.20
C THR A 6 -52.45 -13.93 32.45
N GLY A 7 -52.20 -13.87 31.13
CA GLY A 7 -52.82 -14.49 29.96
C GLY A 7 -53.64 -13.49 29.14
N LYS A 8 -53.04 -12.58 28.34
CA LYS A 8 -53.81 -11.81 27.32
C LYS A 8 -53.01 -11.50 26.04
N LYS A 9 -53.36 -12.23 24.97
CA LYS A 9 -53.01 -11.99 23.56
C LYS A 9 -53.59 -10.65 23.08
N ARG A 10 -52.87 -9.92 22.22
CA ARG A 10 -53.46 -8.97 21.27
C ARG A 10 -53.04 -9.30 19.84
N LYS A 11 -54.04 -9.19 18.97
CA LYS A 11 -54.20 -9.74 17.62
C LYS A 11 -53.86 -8.64 16.61
N ALA A 12 -53.29 -9.04 15.47
CA ALA A 12 -53.03 -8.20 14.32
C ALA A 12 -54.32 -7.61 13.71
N SER A 13 -54.22 -6.43 13.11
CA SER A 13 -55.17 -5.91 12.13
C SER A 13 -54.39 -5.46 10.88
N ASP A 14 -54.65 -6.20 9.82
CA ASP A 14 -54.30 -5.93 8.43
C ASP A 14 -55.40 -5.07 7.81
N SER A 15 -55.03 -4.08 6.99
CA SER A 15 -55.91 -3.50 5.96
C SER A 15 -55.21 -2.36 5.20
N GLY A 16 -55.08 -2.51 3.89
CA GLY A 16 -55.36 -1.40 2.95
C GLY A 16 -54.24 -1.00 2.00
N ASP A 17 -54.13 -1.73 0.89
CA ASP A 17 -53.44 -1.39 -0.35
C ASP A 17 -54.11 -0.18 -1.06
N SER A 18 -53.32 0.80 -1.54
CA SER A 18 -53.60 1.48 -2.81
C SER A 18 -52.48 2.44 -3.26
N SER A 19 -51.94 2.12 -4.45
CA SER A 19 -51.58 3.02 -5.55
C SER A 19 -50.37 3.96 -5.43
N GLY A 20 -49.25 3.41 -5.89
CA GLY A 20 -48.27 3.98 -6.82
C GLY A 20 -48.36 5.47 -7.22
N LYS A 21 -47.31 6.19 -6.84
CA LYS A 21 -46.76 7.30 -7.62
C LYS A 21 -45.24 7.17 -7.61
N LYS A 22 -44.67 6.62 -8.69
CA LYS A 22 -43.21 6.59 -8.93
C LYS A 22 -42.74 8.02 -9.18
N SER A 23 -42.28 8.69 -8.14
CA SER A 23 -41.43 9.87 -8.29
C SER A 23 -40.06 9.40 -8.75
N LYS A 24 -39.68 9.87 -9.94
CA LYS A 24 -38.39 9.63 -10.58
C LYS A 24 -37.36 10.47 -9.83
N ASP A 25 -36.71 9.88 -8.83
CA ASP A 25 -35.65 10.55 -8.10
C ASP A 25 -34.34 10.40 -8.88
N THR A 26 -33.90 11.51 -9.46
CA THR A 26 -32.62 11.66 -10.13
C THR A 26 -31.51 11.64 -9.08
N GLY A 27 -31.06 10.44 -8.72
CA GLY A 27 -29.81 10.24 -8.00
C GLY A 27 -28.66 10.83 -8.81
N VAL A 28 -28.04 11.89 -8.29
CA VAL A 28 -26.84 12.49 -8.86
C VAL A 28 -25.73 11.45 -8.78
N SER A 29 -25.46 10.76 -9.89
CA SER A 29 -24.24 9.96 -10.03
C SER A 29 -23.06 10.92 -10.14
N THR A 30 -22.33 11.12 -9.06
CA THR A 30 -20.96 11.67 -9.10
C THR A 30 -19.99 10.63 -9.68
N SER A 31 -20.36 10.03 -10.80
CA SER A 31 -19.47 9.19 -11.59
C SER A 31 -18.46 10.12 -12.27
N ILE A 32 -17.27 10.20 -11.69
CA ILE A 32 -16.11 10.78 -12.38
C ILE A 32 -15.84 9.85 -13.57
N GLU A 33 -15.91 10.40 -14.78
CA GLU A 33 -15.75 9.64 -16.02
C GLU A 33 -14.39 8.90 -16.01
N GLY A 34 -14.43 7.57 -16.18
CA GLY A 34 -13.23 6.71 -16.14
C GLY A 34 -12.73 6.29 -14.75
N PHE A 35 -13.36 6.71 -13.66
CA PHE A 35 -12.98 6.27 -12.31
C PHE A 35 -13.88 5.12 -11.81
N SER A 36 -13.28 3.97 -11.53
CA SER A 36 -13.93 2.86 -10.81
C SER A 36 -13.23 2.66 -9.47
N PRO A 37 -13.94 2.75 -8.32
CA PRO A 37 -13.35 2.44 -7.03
C PRO A 37 -12.92 0.96 -6.99
N LEU A 38 -11.74 0.70 -6.42
CA LEU A 38 -11.28 -0.68 -6.21
C LEU A 38 -12.08 -1.31 -5.07
N SER A 39 -12.59 -2.52 -5.30
CA SER A 39 -13.18 -3.30 -4.20
C SER A 39 -12.08 -3.88 -3.30
N LEU A 40 -12.44 -4.27 -2.08
CA LEU A 40 -11.51 -4.98 -1.19
C LEU A 40 -11.02 -6.32 -1.78
N ASP A 41 -11.86 -7.01 -2.55
CA ASP A 41 -11.46 -8.24 -3.26
C ASP A 41 -10.42 -7.93 -4.36
N ASP A 42 -10.57 -6.82 -5.10
CA ASP A 42 -9.60 -6.38 -6.10
C ASP A 42 -8.27 -6.00 -5.46
N ILE A 43 -8.32 -5.25 -4.35
CA ILE A 43 -7.14 -4.84 -3.60
C ILE A 43 -6.40 -6.09 -3.09
N ARG A 44 -7.12 -7.05 -2.52
CA ARG A 44 -6.54 -8.33 -2.08
C ARG A 44 -5.87 -9.06 -3.24
N ALA A 45 -6.55 -9.21 -4.38
CA ALA A 45 -6.00 -9.90 -5.54
C ALA A 45 -4.72 -9.22 -6.05
N LYS A 46 -4.71 -7.89 -6.13
CA LYS A 46 -3.53 -7.11 -6.50
C LYS A 46 -2.39 -7.26 -5.49
N MET A 47 -2.68 -7.19 -4.19
CA MET A 47 -1.67 -7.40 -3.13
C MET A 47 -1.08 -8.81 -3.19
N GLN A 48 -1.88 -9.82 -3.49
CA GLN A 48 -1.40 -11.20 -3.67
C GLN A 48 -0.50 -11.32 -4.91
N GLY A 49 -0.87 -10.66 -6.00
CA GLY A 49 -0.03 -10.56 -7.20
C GLY A 49 1.30 -9.86 -6.92
N LEU A 50 1.32 -8.80 -6.11
CA LEU A 50 2.55 -8.13 -5.69
C LEU A 50 3.43 -9.00 -4.81
N ALA A 51 2.85 -9.74 -3.86
CA ALA A 51 3.60 -10.66 -3.00
C ALA A 51 4.33 -11.73 -3.83
N ALA A 52 3.72 -12.22 -4.91
CA ALA A 52 4.34 -13.17 -5.83
C ALA A 52 5.48 -12.56 -6.68
N LYS A 53 5.50 -11.24 -6.86
CA LYS A 53 6.52 -10.53 -7.62
C LYS A 53 7.74 -10.13 -6.78
N VAL A 54 7.69 -10.31 -5.45
CA VAL A 54 8.82 -9.95 -4.57
C VAL A 54 10.07 -10.69 -5.03
N PRO A 55 11.14 -9.98 -5.41
CA PRO A 55 12.28 -10.58 -6.10
C PRO A 55 12.92 -11.65 -5.24
N GLU A 56 13.21 -12.79 -5.86
CA GLU A 56 13.97 -13.87 -5.23
C GLU A 56 15.43 -13.47 -5.04
N ILE A 57 16.08 -14.12 -4.08
CA ILE A 57 17.48 -13.89 -3.77
C ILE A 57 18.21 -15.17 -4.17
N PRO A 58 19.04 -15.13 -5.22
CA PRO A 58 19.54 -16.34 -5.86
C PRO A 58 20.43 -17.22 -4.98
N ASP A 59 21.14 -16.68 -3.99
CA ASP A 59 22.02 -17.47 -3.08
C ASP A 59 22.39 -16.69 -1.80
N ASP A 60 22.95 -17.39 -0.80
CA ASP A 60 23.51 -16.81 0.45
C ASP A 60 24.65 -15.81 0.19
N THR A 61 25.24 -15.84 -1.01
CA THR A 61 26.29 -14.92 -1.47
C THR A 61 25.74 -13.82 -2.40
N PHE A 62 24.45 -13.48 -2.28
CA PHE A 62 23.82 -12.44 -3.09
C PHE A 62 24.64 -11.15 -3.14
N GLY A 63 24.98 -10.70 -4.35
CA GLY A 63 25.78 -9.49 -4.57
C GLY A 63 27.27 -9.62 -4.24
N LEU A 64 27.75 -10.78 -3.78
CA LEU A 64 29.16 -11.05 -3.42
C LEU A 64 29.66 -12.32 -4.10
N THR A 65 30.27 -12.20 -5.29
CA THR A 65 30.86 -13.35 -5.97
C THR A 65 32.37 -13.30 -5.82
N LYS A 66 32.98 -14.33 -5.21
CA LYS A 66 34.45 -14.43 -5.04
C LYS A 66 35.09 -13.20 -4.35
N GLY A 67 34.35 -12.50 -3.50
CA GLY A 67 34.81 -11.29 -2.81
C GLY A 67 34.59 -9.97 -3.58
N GLU A 68 34.09 -10.04 -4.80
CA GLU A 68 33.71 -8.85 -5.59
C GLU A 68 32.24 -8.49 -5.37
N LEU A 69 31.99 -7.19 -5.22
CA LEU A 69 30.65 -6.65 -4.98
C LEU A 69 29.97 -6.32 -6.32
N HIS A 70 28.87 -7.00 -6.63
CA HIS A 70 28.09 -6.75 -7.85
C HIS A 70 27.04 -5.66 -7.61
N GLU A 71 27.48 -4.40 -7.60
CA GLU A 71 26.60 -3.25 -7.32
C GLU A 71 25.39 -3.15 -8.26
N ALA A 72 25.57 -3.46 -9.55
CA ALA A 72 24.50 -3.38 -10.53
C ALA A 72 23.32 -4.32 -10.19
N LEU A 73 23.63 -5.57 -9.82
CA LEU A 73 22.65 -6.58 -9.45
C LEU A 73 21.92 -6.22 -8.15
N ILE A 74 22.66 -5.67 -7.17
CA ILE A 74 22.08 -5.18 -5.91
C ILE A 74 21.14 -4.01 -6.17
N LYS A 75 21.51 -3.06 -7.04
CA LYS A 75 20.68 -1.92 -7.43
C LYS A 75 19.41 -2.34 -8.17
N GLU A 76 19.52 -3.28 -9.10
CA GLU A 76 18.37 -3.80 -9.85
C GLU A 76 17.37 -4.51 -8.94
N TRP A 77 17.86 -5.36 -8.03
CA TRP A 77 17.04 -6.00 -7.01
C TRP A 77 16.37 -4.96 -6.10
N ALA A 78 17.13 -3.96 -5.63
CA ALA A 78 16.62 -2.90 -4.78
C ALA A 78 15.54 -2.06 -5.47
N ALA A 79 15.74 -1.73 -6.75
CA ALA A 79 14.78 -0.97 -7.55
C ALA A 79 13.48 -1.76 -7.76
N THR A 80 13.60 -3.07 -8.05
CA THR A 80 12.44 -3.96 -8.20
C THR A 80 11.66 -4.05 -6.90
N LEU A 81 12.34 -4.22 -5.76
CA LEU A 81 11.70 -4.25 -4.45
C LEU A 81 11.03 -2.91 -4.12
N GLN A 82 11.70 -1.79 -4.38
CA GLN A 82 11.17 -0.45 -4.14
C GLN A 82 9.88 -0.21 -4.93
N ALA A 83 9.84 -0.56 -6.22
CA ALA A 83 8.63 -0.44 -7.04
C ALA A 83 7.45 -1.22 -6.47
N ILE A 84 7.69 -2.45 -6.00
CA ILE A 84 6.67 -3.28 -5.35
C ILE A 84 6.16 -2.64 -4.06
N LEU A 85 7.05 -2.05 -3.25
CA LEU A 85 6.67 -1.37 -2.02
C LEU A 85 5.85 -0.10 -2.27
N GLU A 86 6.15 0.63 -3.35
CA GLU A 86 5.36 1.79 -3.78
C GLU A 86 3.95 1.38 -4.21
N GLU A 87 3.83 0.37 -5.08
CA GLU A 87 2.53 -0.18 -5.48
C GLU A 87 1.73 -0.69 -4.27
N PHE A 88 2.40 -1.34 -3.33
CA PHE A 88 1.80 -1.79 -2.07
C PHE A 88 1.25 -0.63 -1.24
N ASN A 89 2.03 0.44 -1.04
CA ASN A 89 1.59 1.60 -0.27
C ASN A 89 0.36 2.27 -0.90
N LEU A 90 0.32 2.37 -2.24
CA LEU A 90 -0.84 2.89 -2.96
C LEU A 90 -2.09 2.03 -2.74
N LEU A 91 -1.95 0.70 -2.77
CA LEU A 91 -3.07 -0.22 -2.49
C LEU A 91 -3.58 -0.08 -1.05
N VAL A 92 -2.69 0.09 -0.07
CA VAL A 92 -3.07 0.32 1.33
C VAL A 92 -3.89 1.60 1.47
N CYS A 93 -3.52 2.69 0.77
CA CYS A 93 -4.32 3.91 0.75
C CYS A 93 -5.74 3.71 0.19
N CYS A 94 -5.92 2.77 -0.75
CA CYS A 94 -7.24 2.42 -1.27
C CYS A 94 -8.09 1.56 -0.31
N VAL A 95 -7.50 0.96 0.72
CA VAL A 95 -8.28 0.15 1.68
C VAL A 95 -9.22 1.03 2.49
N ALA A 96 -8.78 2.21 2.92
CA ALA A 96 -9.61 3.12 3.70
C ALA A 96 -10.86 3.55 2.94
N THR A 97 -10.73 3.82 1.62
CA THR A 97 -11.88 4.18 0.77
C THR A 97 -12.77 2.97 0.50
N ALA A 98 -12.21 1.78 0.31
CA ALA A 98 -12.99 0.55 0.10
C ALA A 98 -13.73 0.07 1.36
N CYS A 99 -13.23 0.41 2.56
CA CYS A 99 -13.88 0.17 3.85
C CYS A 99 -14.81 1.32 4.28
N TYR A 100 -14.90 2.39 3.49
CA TYR A 100 -15.72 3.55 3.82
C TYR A 100 -17.20 3.21 3.59
N ARG A 101 -18.01 3.35 4.65
CA ARG A 101 -19.48 3.22 4.59
C ARG A 101 -20.08 4.42 5.31
N TRP A 102 -21.04 5.10 4.70
CA TRP A 102 -21.82 6.18 5.32
C TRP A 102 -22.91 5.61 6.24
N GLY A 103 -23.01 6.15 7.46
CA GLY A 103 -24.25 6.23 8.24
C GLY A 103 -24.65 5.02 9.10
N THR A 104 -24.73 5.26 10.41
CA THR A 104 -25.70 4.72 11.41
C THR A 104 -25.88 3.21 11.65
N ASP A 105 -25.44 2.32 10.76
CA ASP A 105 -25.74 0.87 10.80
C ASP A 105 -24.53 -0.03 11.06
N ARG A 106 -23.40 0.52 11.54
CA ARG A 106 -22.27 -0.33 11.92
C ARG A 106 -22.56 -1.03 13.23
N SER A 107 -22.62 -2.37 13.18
CA SER A 107 -22.56 -3.18 14.38
C SER A 107 -21.24 -2.91 15.10
N GLY A 108 -21.22 -2.94 16.44
CA GLY A 108 -19.97 -2.79 17.20
C GLY A 108 -18.89 -3.80 16.79
N ALA A 109 -19.30 -4.97 16.28
CA ALA A 109 -18.41 -5.98 15.72
C ALA A 109 -17.78 -5.52 14.39
N SER A 110 -18.52 -4.87 13.49
CA SER A 110 -17.97 -4.31 12.25
C SER A 110 -16.91 -3.24 12.53
N ASP A 111 -17.14 -2.35 13.50
CA ASP A 111 -16.15 -1.31 13.85
C ASP A 111 -14.87 -1.91 14.47
N GLN A 112 -15.01 -2.94 15.31
CA GLN A 112 -13.86 -3.68 15.83
C GLN A 112 -13.04 -4.33 14.70
N ASN A 113 -13.70 -4.97 13.73
CA ASN A 113 -13.01 -5.61 12.60
C ASN A 113 -12.31 -4.59 11.68
N VAL A 114 -12.92 -3.42 11.43
CA VAL A 114 -12.26 -2.33 10.69
C VAL A 114 -11.07 -1.79 11.48
N SER A 115 -11.21 -1.62 12.80
CA SER A 115 -10.13 -1.13 13.66
C SER A 115 -8.94 -2.08 13.67
N LEU A 116 -9.18 -3.38 13.79
CA LEU A 116 -8.14 -4.41 13.68
C LEU A 116 -7.48 -4.38 12.30
N LEU A 117 -8.24 -4.35 11.22
CA LEU A 117 -7.70 -4.27 9.87
C LEU A 117 -6.81 -3.03 9.70
N SER A 118 -7.29 -1.85 10.11
CA SER A 118 -6.54 -0.59 10.00
C SER A 118 -5.29 -0.58 10.87
N GLY A 119 -5.36 -1.15 12.07
CA GLY A 119 -4.21 -1.28 12.97
C GLY A 119 -3.13 -2.18 12.36
N GLU A 120 -3.51 -3.30 11.76
CA GLU A 120 -2.56 -4.21 11.13
C GLU A 120 -1.96 -3.64 9.84
N LEU A 121 -2.75 -2.93 9.03
CA LEU A 121 -2.25 -2.21 7.85
C LEU A 121 -1.22 -1.14 8.23
N GLY A 122 -1.52 -0.31 9.23
CA GLY A 122 -0.61 0.72 9.72
C GLY A 122 0.68 0.11 10.28
N ALA A 123 0.57 -0.89 11.15
CA ALA A 123 1.74 -1.56 11.72
C ALA A 123 2.64 -2.20 10.66
N SER A 124 2.05 -2.84 9.65
CA SER A 124 2.82 -3.44 8.55
C SER A 124 3.46 -2.40 7.63
N GLN A 125 2.77 -1.29 7.36
CA GLN A 125 3.33 -0.16 6.60
C GLN A 125 4.52 0.46 7.35
N ASP A 126 4.39 0.70 8.66
CA ASP A 126 5.44 1.29 9.49
C ASP A 126 6.67 0.37 9.59
N GLN A 127 6.47 -0.95 9.73
CA GLN A 127 7.58 -1.91 9.77
C GLN A 127 8.38 -1.91 8.46
N ILE A 128 7.69 -1.89 7.31
CA ILE A 128 8.33 -1.81 6.00
C ILE A 128 9.05 -0.47 5.84
N ALA A 129 8.37 0.64 6.15
CA ALA A 129 8.88 2.00 5.98
C ALA A 129 10.08 2.31 6.87
N SER A 130 10.15 1.75 8.08
CA SER A 130 11.25 1.97 9.01
C SER A 130 12.44 1.03 8.77
N THR A 131 12.19 -0.20 8.27
CA THR A 131 13.23 -1.24 8.20
C THR A 131 13.81 -1.42 6.81
N VAL A 132 12.97 -1.35 5.76
CA VAL A 132 13.33 -1.72 4.39
C VAL A 132 13.60 -0.47 3.56
N THR A 133 12.67 0.49 3.54
CA THR A 133 12.76 1.70 2.69
C THR A 133 14.07 2.48 2.85
N PRO A 134 14.58 2.77 4.07
CA PRO A 134 15.81 3.58 4.20
C PRO A 134 17.03 2.88 3.58
N ARG A 135 17.07 1.55 3.64
CA ARG A 135 18.17 0.74 3.09
C ARG A 135 18.16 0.72 1.56
N LEU A 136 16.97 0.76 0.96
CA LEU A 136 16.82 0.90 -0.49
C LEU A 136 17.18 2.32 -0.94
N THR A 137 16.68 3.35 -0.24
CA THR A 137 16.94 4.75 -0.56
C THR A 137 18.43 5.09 -0.54
N ASN A 138 19.19 4.59 0.45
CA ASN A 138 20.63 4.85 0.54
C ASN A 138 21.43 4.37 -0.68
N ILE A 139 20.91 3.41 -1.45
CA ILE A 139 21.57 2.83 -2.63
C ILE A 139 20.98 3.40 -3.93
N LEU A 140 19.67 3.59 -3.98
CA LEU A 140 18.97 4.09 -5.17
C LEU A 140 19.10 5.60 -5.34
N ALA A 141 19.17 6.34 -4.23
CA ALA A 141 19.26 7.79 -4.20
C ALA A 141 20.37 8.26 -3.22
N PRO A 142 21.65 7.96 -3.51
CA PRO A 142 22.76 8.43 -2.68
C PRO A 142 22.89 9.95 -2.76
N VAL A 143 23.38 10.55 -1.66
CA VAL A 143 23.64 11.99 -1.61
C VAL A 143 24.76 12.34 -2.59
N VAL A 144 24.48 13.29 -3.48
CA VAL A 144 25.41 13.79 -4.50
C VAL A 144 25.57 15.29 -4.36
N ASP A 145 26.82 15.74 -4.38
CA ASP A 145 27.15 17.17 -4.42
C ASP A 145 27.31 17.62 -5.88
N LEU A 146 26.77 18.79 -6.18
CA LEU A 146 27.01 19.45 -7.45
C LEU A 146 28.36 20.17 -7.38
N VAL A 147 29.33 19.68 -8.14
CA VAL A 147 30.68 20.26 -8.18
C VAL A 147 30.92 20.87 -9.55
N ILE A 148 31.55 22.05 -9.60
CA ILE A 148 32.03 22.63 -10.85
C ILE A 148 33.23 21.80 -11.31
N ASP A 149 33.06 21.06 -12.39
CA ASP A 149 34.07 20.12 -12.89
C ASP A 149 35.05 20.81 -13.83
N LYS A 150 34.55 21.74 -14.65
CA LYS A 150 35.38 22.49 -15.59
C LYS A 150 34.78 23.86 -15.86
N VAL A 151 35.60 24.90 -15.72
CA VAL A 151 35.30 26.23 -16.23
C VAL A 151 35.92 26.33 -17.61
N VAL A 152 35.09 26.41 -18.65
CA VAL A 152 35.56 26.65 -20.02
C VAL A 152 35.45 28.15 -20.26
N THR A 153 36.60 28.83 -20.34
CA THR A 153 36.67 30.23 -20.74
C THR A 153 36.85 30.26 -22.25
N THR A 154 35.81 30.63 -22.98
CA THR A 154 35.85 30.75 -24.44
C THR A 154 35.91 32.25 -24.78
N LYS A 155 36.94 32.67 -25.52
CA LYS A 155 37.04 34.04 -26.04
C LYS A 155 36.33 34.11 -27.39
N ASN A 156 35.30 34.93 -27.49
CA ASN A 156 34.67 35.23 -28.77
C ASN A 156 35.54 36.22 -29.58
N GLU A 157 35.34 36.27 -30.90
CA GLU A 157 36.08 37.13 -31.84
C GLU A 157 36.00 38.64 -31.52
N LYS A 158 35.07 39.05 -30.65
CA LYS A 158 34.91 40.43 -30.14
C LYS A 158 35.68 40.74 -28.86
N GLY A 159 36.46 39.79 -28.33
CA GLY A 159 37.26 39.98 -27.11
C GLY A 159 36.49 39.80 -25.79
N GLU A 160 35.20 39.47 -25.85
CA GLU A 160 34.39 39.15 -24.66
C GLU A 160 34.70 37.71 -24.18
N GLU A 161 34.98 37.58 -22.88
CA GLU A 161 35.23 36.30 -22.21
C GLU A 161 33.91 35.69 -21.74
N VAL A 162 33.49 34.58 -22.35
CA VAL A 162 32.34 33.81 -21.87
C VAL A 162 32.87 32.68 -21.00
N LYS A 163 32.50 32.68 -19.72
CA LYS A 163 32.80 31.60 -18.78
C LYS A 163 31.62 30.64 -18.71
N GLU A 164 31.80 29.43 -19.25
CA GLU A 164 30.84 28.34 -19.11
C GLU A 164 31.29 27.38 -18.00
N ASN A 165 30.51 27.29 -16.93
CA ASN A 165 30.74 26.34 -15.85
C ASN A 165 30.04 25.02 -16.19
N LYS A 166 30.81 23.95 -16.40
CA LYS A 166 30.29 22.58 -16.48
C LYS A 166 30.19 21.99 -15.08
N PHE A 167 28.97 21.66 -14.67
CA PHE A 167 28.67 21.03 -13.39
C PHE A 167 28.62 19.51 -13.54
N THR A 168 29.27 18.76 -12.64
CA THR A 168 29.10 17.31 -12.51
C THR A 168 28.58 16.97 -11.13
N ARG A 169 27.89 15.83 -11.01
CA ARG A 169 27.44 15.29 -9.73
C ARG A 169 28.48 14.29 -9.25
N LYS A 170 29.13 14.58 -8.12
CA LYS A 170 30.05 13.63 -7.47
C LYS A 170 29.38 13.09 -6.21
N LEU A 171 29.58 11.80 -5.95
CA LEU A 171 29.14 11.18 -4.70
C LEU A 171 29.89 11.84 -3.54
N VAL A 172 29.15 12.18 -2.49
CA VAL A 172 29.72 12.83 -1.30
C VAL A 172 30.64 11.86 -0.55
N ASP A 173 30.25 10.59 -0.46
CA ASP A 173 31.02 9.54 0.20
C ASP A 173 30.90 8.19 -0.55
N PRO A 174 31.88 7.86 -1.41
CA PRO A 174 31.92 6.59 -2.14
C PRO A 174 32.03 5.36 -1.22
N ASP A 175 32.78 5.46 -0.11
CA ASP A 175 33.01 4.34 0.80
C ASP A 175 31.73 3.98 1.58
N PHE A 176 30.96 4.99 1.96
CA PHE A 176 29.63 4.80 2.55
C PHE A 176 28.66 4.09 1.60
N VAL A 177 28.70 4.44 0.31
CA VAL A 177 27.85 3.78 -0.70
C VAL A 177 28.24 2.30 -0.84
N VAL A 178 29.53 1.98 -0.91
CA VAL A 178 30.02 0.59 -0.94
C VAL A 178 29.60 -0.18 0.32
N LEU A 179 29.70 0.45 1.50
CA LEU A 179 29.23 -0.12 2.75
C LEU A 179 27.73 -0.42 2.72
N CYS A 180 26.93 0.49 2.20
CA CYS A 180 25.48 0.32 2.06
C CYS A 180 25.15 -0.88 1.15
N HIS A 181 25.82 -1.01 0.00
CA HIS A 181 25.67 -2.17 -0.89
C HIS A 181 26.01 -3.49 -0.18
N ARG A 182 27.12 -3.53 0.58
CA ARG A 182 27.51 -4.73 1.35
C ARG A 182 26.48 -5.09 2.43
N ILE A 183 25.96 -4.10 3.16
CA ILE A 183 24.95 -4.33 4.19
C ILE A 183 23.64 -4.82 3.55
N LEU A 184 23.23 -4.22 2.43
CA LEU A 184 22.01 -4.64 1.73
C LEU A 184 22.15 -6.06 1.20
N ALA A 185 23.26 -6.38 0.54
CA ALA A 185 23.58 -7.70 0.04
C ALA A 185 23.47 -8.77 1.15
N ARG A 186 24.13 -8.54 2.29
CA ARG A 186 24.11 -9.47 3.44
C ARG A 186 22.72 -9.66 4.04
N ASN A 187 21.96 -8.58 4.15
CA ASN A 187 20.66 -8.58 4.84
C ASN A 187 19.48 -8.84 3.89
N ALA A 188 19.71 -9.00 2.58
CA ALA A 188 18.66 -9.10 1.57
C ALA A 188 17.62 -10.19 1.92
N HIS A 189 18.07 -11.35 2.39
CA HIS A 189 17.20 -12.47 2.75
C HIS A 189 16.23 -12.11 3.87
N MET A 190 16.72 -11.44 4.92
CA MET A 190 15.87 -10.97 6.02
C MET A 190 14.91 -9.89 5.56
N LEU A 191 15.36 -8.95 4.73
CA LEU A 191 14.50 -7.89 4.19
C LEU A 191 13.36 -8.47 3.37
N ARG A 192 13.65 -9.44 2.49
CA ARG A 192 12.65 -10.17 1.75
C ARG A 192 11.66 -10.87 2.68
N GLN A 193 12.14 -11.52 3.73
CA GLN A 193 11.28 -12.21 4.70
C GLN A 193 10.36 -11.23 5.44
N VAL A 194 10.88 -10.06 5.85
CA VAL A 194 10.11 -9.00 6.51
C VAL A 194 9.00 -8.51 5.57
N VAL A 195 9.32 -8.25 4.31
CA VAL A 195 8.34 -7.82 3.31
C VAL A 195 7.26 -8.89 3.12
N LEU A 196 7.64 -10.13 2.81
CA LEU A 196 6.67 -11.22 2.58
C LEU A 196 5.79 -11.52 3.79
N SER A 197 6.36 -11.51 5.00
CA SER A 197 5.58 -11.74 6.22
C SER A 197 4.54 -10.64 6.43
N ASN A 198 4.87 -9.39 6.12
CA ASN A 198 3.92 -8.27 6.18
C ASN A 198 2.83 -8.36 5.10
N PHE A 199 3.19 -8.73 3.87
CA PHE A 199 2.20 -9.02 2.82
C PHE A 199 1.22 -10.13 3.26
N GLN A 200 1.73 -11.24 3.79
CA GLN A 200 0.90 -12.35 4.27
C GLN A 200 -0.03 -11.93 5.41
N LYS A 201 0.50 -11.15 6.36
CA LYS A 201 -0.25 -10.63 7.49
C LYS A 201 -1.43 -9.78 7.03
N ILE A 202 -1.20 -8.84 6.12
CA ILE A 202 -2.25 -7.98 5.56
C ILE A 202 -3.29 -8.79 4.77
N LEU A 203 -2.84 -9.71 3.91
CA LEU A 203 -3.75 -10.58 3.16
C LEU A 203 -4.64 -11.40 4.09
N LYS A 204 -4.10 -11.86 5.22
CA LYS A 204 -4.87 -12.55 6.26
C LYS A 204 -5.89 -11.61 6.91
N SER A 205 -5.48 -10.42 7.34
CA SER A 205 -6.38 -9.42 7.93
C SER A 205 -7.51 -9.01 6.98
N LEU A 206 -7.22 -8.82 5.69
CA LEU A 206 -8.23 -8.55 4.66
C LEU A 206 -9.21 -9.71 4.50
N ASN A 207 -8.72 -10.95 4.48
CA ASN A 207 -9.57 -12.13 4.37
C ASN A 207 -10.47 -12.30 5.61
N ASP A 208 -9.94 -12.06 6.80
CA ASP A 208 -10.71 -12.17 8.05
C ASP A 208 -11.79 -11.08 8.09
N TYR A 209 -11.48 -9.86 7.66
CA TYR A 209 -12.45 -8.79 7.48
C TYR A 209 -13.56 -9.15 6.47
N LEU A 210 -13.19 -9.65 5.28
CA LEU A 210 -14.15 -10.05 4.25
C LEU A 210 -15.07 -11.20 4.72
N LYS A 211 -14.54 -12.16 5.50
CA LYS A 211 -15.33 -13.23 6.10
C LYS A 211 -16.29 -12.67 7.16
N ALA A 212 -15.82 -11.77 8.01
CA ALA A 212 -16.67 -11.13 9.01
C ALA A 212 -17.81 -10.34 8.36
N GLN A 213 -17.52 -9.60 7.29
CA GLN A 213 -18.51 -8.86 6.51
C GLN A 213 -19.59 -9.77 5.89
N LYS A 214 -19.24 -11.00 5.48
CA LYS A 214 -20.20 -11.99 4.96
C LYS A 214 -21.09 -12.56 6.07
N ASN A 215 -20.56 -12.72 7.28
CA ASN A 215 -21.30 -13.24 8.42
C ASN A 215 -22.22 -12.19 9.07
N ASP A 216 -21.97 -10.89 8.83
CA ASP A 216 -22.83 -9.78 9.25
C ASP A 216 -24.10 -9.65 8.37
N THR A 217 -24.73 -10.78 8.06
CA THR A 217 -25.90 -10.95 7.18
C THR A 217 -27.20 -10.26 7.64
N GLN A 218 -27.13 -9.31 8.58
CA GLN A 218 -28.21 -8.33 8.77
C GLN A 218 -28.38 -7.39 7.56
N HIS A 219 -27.46 -7.40 6.59
CA HIS A 219 -27.51 -6.59 5.37
C HIS A 219 -28.32 -7.20 4.19
N SER A 220 -29.10 -8.26 4.39
CA SER A 220 -30.02 -8.79 3.37
C SER A 220 -31.27 -7.93 3.14
N ARG A 221 -31.46 -6.84 3.91
CA ARG A 221 -32.36 -5.75 3.50
C ARG A 221 -31.68 -4.92 2.43
N GLY A 222 -31.80 -5.40 1.19
CA GLY A 222 -31.42 -4.64 0.01
C GLY A 222 -32.10 -3.28 0.04
N PHE A 223 -31.30 -2.22 0.15
CA PHE A 223 -31.69 -0.94 -0.38
C PHE A 223 -31.36 -0.96 -1.86
N THR A 224 -32.39 -1.24 -2.65
CA THR A 224 -32.49 -0.77 -4.03
C THR A 224 -32.33 0.74 -4.02
N TYR A 225 -31.27 1.24 -4.67
CA TYR A 225 -31.31 2.58 -5.25
C TYR A 225 -32.22 2.55 -6.48
#